data_AF-A0A9D1K4K9-F1
#
_entry.id   AF-A0A9D1K4K9-F1
#
_cell.length_a   1.000
_cell.length_b   1.000
_cell.length_c   1.000
_cell.angle_alpha   90.00
_cell.angle_beta   90.00
_cell.angle_gamma   90.00
#
_symmetry.space_group_name_H-M   'P 1'
#
loop_
_entity.id
_entity.type
_entity.pdbx_description
1 polymer ?
#
loop_
_entity_poly.entity_id
_entity_poly.type
_entity_poly.pdbx_seq_one_letter_code
_entity_poly.pdbx_strand_id
1 'polypeptide(L)'
;MKKKLGILFKNLCCSICKHEFDEDSVTIKREENGLLVTNLQCRHCGKNYGVAFLGFSDFEVKEENELPLEVVEGPEPISFDDVIDAHRFIKNLDENWKNFIKKEV
;
A
#
# COMPACT_ATOMS: atom_id res chain seq x y z
N MET A 1 -2.16 -7.99 17.59
CA MET A 1 -0.76 -7.82 17.18
C MET A 1 -0.24 -8.89 16.23
N LYS A 2 -0.48 -10.20 16.46
CA LYS A 2 -0.04 -11.27 15.54
C LYS A 2 -0.43 -11.07 14.07
N LYS A 3 -1.73 -10.81 13.78
CA LYS A 3 -2.22 -10.49 12.42
C LYS A 3 -1.46 -9.31 11.77
N LYS A 4 -1.16 -8.24 12.53
CA LYS A 4 -0.41 -7.07 12.03
C LYS A 4 1.05 -7.43 11.69
N LEU A 5 1.70 -8.22 12.53
CA LEU A 5 3.05 -8.72 12.28
C LEU A 5 3.07 -9.65 11.06
N GLY A 6 2.11 -10.58 10.96
CA GLY A 6 1.97 -11.45 9.78
C GLY A 6 1.90 -10.68 8.47
N ILE A 7 1.20 -9.53 8.45
CA ILE A 7 1.13 -8.66 7.27
C ILE A 7 2.44 -7.90 7.03
N LEU A 8 3.07 -7.33 8.07
CA LEU A 8 4.35 -6.63 7.95
C LEU A 8 5.46 -7.53 7.38
N PHE A 9 5.43 -8.82 7.73
CA PHE A 9 6.41 -9.79 7.25
C PHE A 9 5.90 -10.64 6.08
N LYS A 10 4.70 -10.37 5.55
CA LYS A 10 4.15 -11.03 4.36
C LYS A 10 5.10 -10.76 3.18
N ASN A 11 5.50 -11.82 2.50
CA ASN A 11 6.46 -11.80 1.38
C ASN A 11 7.92 -11.51 1.74
N LEU A 12 8.29 -11.44 3.03
CA LEU A 12 9.68 -11.41 3.45
C LEU A 12 10.20 -12.84 3.65
N CYS A 13 11.45 -13.08 3.25
CA CYS A 13 12.09 -14.38 3.39
C CYS A 13 13.49 -14.28 3.98
N CYS A 14 13.96 -15.39 4.53
CA CYS A 14 15.30 -15.53 5.07
C CYS A 14 16.34 -15.30 3.99
N SER A 15 17.28 -14.39 4.20
CA SER A 15 18.34 -14.10 3.23
C SER A 15 19.26 -15.30 2.96
N ILE A 16 19.35 -16.24 3.91
CA ILE A 16 20.19 -17.44 3.86
C ILE A 16 19.48 -18.62 3.16
N CYS A 17 18.35 -19.09 3.70
CA CYS A 17 17.68 -20.30 3.21
C CYS A 17 16.44 -20.03 2.35
N LYS A 18 16.11 -18.76 2.10
CA LYS A 18 14.97 -18.31 1.29
C LYS A 18 13.58 -18.76 1.77
N HIS A 19 13.50 -19.42 2.92
CA HIS A 19 12.24 -19.75 3.55
C HIS A 19 11.53 -18.48 4.02
N GLU A 20 10.21 -18.42 3.80
CA GLU A 20 9.38 -17.28 4.20
C GLU A 20 9.32 -17.13 5.72
N PHE A 21 9.09 -15.91 6.19
CA PHE A 21 8.81 -15.66 7.60
C PHE A 21 7.31 -15.81 7.86
N ASP A 22 6.99 -16.51 8.93
CA ASP A 22 5.63 -16.71 9.44
C ASP A 22 5.45 -15.97 10.78
N GLU A 23 4.25 -16.09 11.37
CA GLU A 23 3.95 -15.46 12.66
C GLU A 23 4.87 -15.94 13.79
N ASP A 24 5.39 -17.18 13.69
CA ASP A 24 6.27 -17.79 14.68
C ASP A 24 7.74 -17.40 14.49
N SER A 25 8.08 -16.79 13.36
CA SER A 25 9.40 -16.23 13.08
C SER A 25 9.65 -14.93 13.87
N VAL A 26 8.60 -14.31 14.41
CA VAL A 26 8.67 -13.05 15.16
C VAL A 26 8.31 -13.28 16.63
N THR A 27 9.26 -13.00 17.52
CA THR A 27 9.04 -13.05 18.97
C THR A 27 8.89 -11.64 19.54
N ILE A 28 7.77 -11.36 20.19
CA ILE A 28 7.55 -10.09 20.91
C ILE A 28 8.27 -10.16 22.25
N LYS A 29 9.23 -9.25 22.48
CA LYS A 29 9.97 -9.16 23.75
C LYS A 29 9.36 -8.14 24.70
N ARG A 30 8.85 -7.03 24.16
CA ARG A 30 8.28 -5.94 24.95
C ARG A 30 7.23 -5.18 24.13
N GLU A 31 6.18 -4.73 24.82
CA GLU A 31 5.16 -3.85 24.27
C GLU A 31 5.11 -2.60 25.16
N GLU A 32 5.26 -1.44 24.53
CA GLU A 32 5.17 -0.11 25.15
C GLU A 32 4.17 0.74 24.34
N ASN A 33 3.68 1.84 24.92
CA ASN A 33 2.73 2.71 24.24
C ASN A 33 3.31 3.24 22.91
N GLY A 34 2.80 2.72 21.80
CA GLY A 34 3.23 3.10 20.44
C GLY A 34 4.52 2.41 19.96
N LEU A 35 5.08 1.46 20.71
CA LEU A 35 6.34 0.79 20.35
C LEU A 35 6.30 -0.70 20.69
N LEU A 36 6.67 -1.54 19.73
CA LEU A 36 6.87 -2.98 19.96
C LEU A 36 8.34 -3.33 19.74
N VAL A 37 8.91 -4.04 20.70
CA VAL A 37 10.25 -4.59 20.62
C VAL A 37 10.13 -6.05 20.22
N THR A 38 10.59 -6.40 19.02
CA THR A 38 10.50 -7.76 18.47
C THR A 38 11.86 -8.32 18.14
N ASN A 39 11.96 -9.65 18.07
CA ASN A 39 13.11 -10.35 17.53
C ASN A 39 12.67 -11.20 16.35
N LEU A 40 13.42 -11.14 15.25
CA LEU A 40 13.15 -11.93 14.06
C LEU A 40 14.18 -13.07 13.96
N GLN A 41 13.69 -14.30 13.87
CA GLN A 41 14.51 -15.49 13.69
C GLN A 41 13.91 -16.40 12.62
N CYS A 42 14.72 -16.83 11.66
CA CYS A 42 14.31 -17.84 10.71
C CYS A 42 14.15 -19.20 11.41
N ARG A 43 12.94 -19.77 11.37
CA ARG A 43 12.63 -21.08 11.96
C ARG A 43 13.26 -22.25 11.20
N HIS A 44 13.54 -22.08 9.90
CA HIS A 44 14.12 -23.11 9.06
C HIS A 44 15.63 -23.28 9.28
N CYS A 45 16.42 -22.20 9.23
CA CYS A 45 17.88 -22.28 9.35
C CYS A 45 18.45 -21.71 10.66
N GLY A 46 17.59 -21.23 11.57
CA GLY A 46 17.98 -20.69 12.87
C GLY A 46 18.64 -19.30 12.83
N LYS A 47 18.80 -18.69 11.65
CA LYS A 47 19.43 -17.37 11.51
C LYS A 47 18.66 -16.32 12.31
N ASN A 48 19.34 -15.67 13.24
CA ASN A 48 18.81 -14.57 14.03
C ASN A 48 19.15 -13.23 13.35
N TYR A 49 18.13 -12.39 13.17
CA TYR A 49 18.24 -11.05 12.55
C TYR A 49 18.30 -9.92 13.59
N GLY A 50 18.32 -10.26 14.88
CA GLY A 50 18.45 -9.31 15.97
C GLY A 50 17.11 -8.71 16.41
N VAL A 51 17.19 -7.63 17.19
CA VAL A 51 16.02 -6.96 17.76
C VAL A 51 15.61 -5.79 16.88
N ALA A 52 14.32 -5.68 16.58
CA ALA A 52 13.72 -4.60 15.83
C ALA A 52 12.76 -3.81 16.74
N PHE A 53 12.71 -2.50 16.50
CA PHE A 53 11.79 -1.57 17.15
C PHE A 53 10.74 -1.15 16.13
N LEU A 54 9.50 -1.53 16.36
CA LEU A 54 8.37 -1.24 15.48
C LEU A 54 7.53 -0.16 16.14
N GLY A 55 7.60 1.06 15.62
CA GLY A 55 6.69 2.13 16.01
C GLY A 55 5.30 1.86 15.43
N PHE A 56 4.26 1.94 16.26
CA PHE A 56 2.88 1.93 15.81
C PHE A 56 2.27 3.30 16.03
N SER A 57 2.07 4.08 14.97
CA SER A 57 0.91 4.98 14.92
C SER A 57 -0.32 4.09 14.67
N ASP A 58 -1.53 4.56 14.92
CA ASP A 58 -2.77 3.79 14.76
C ASP A 58 -3.01 3.31 13.32
N PHE A 59 -2.22 2.35 12.82
CA PHE A 59 -2.41 1.77 11.51
C PHE A 59 -3.56 0.77 11.63
N GLU A 60 -4.70 1.13 11.06
CA GLU A 60 -5.75 0.19 10.73
C GLU A 60 -5.23 -0.73 9.62
N VAL A 61 -5.17 -2.02 9.93
CA VAL A 61 -4.97 -3.03 8.90
C VAL A 61 -6.28 -3.10 8.15
N LYS A 62 -6.31 -2.52 6.96
CA LYS A 62 -7.43 -2.67 6.03
C LYS A 62 -7.64 -4.16 5.74
N GLU A 63 -8.89 -4.60 5.78
CA GLU A 63 -9.22 -5.98 5.43
C GLU A 63 -8.90 -6.21 3.94
N GLU A 64 -8.73 -7.47 3.52
CA GLU A 64 -8.34 -7.78 2.13
C GLU A 64 -9.38 -7.24 1.11
N ASN A 65 -10.65 -7.17 1.52
CA ASN A 65 -11.78 -6.58 0.78
C ASN A 65 -11.78 -5.04 0.75
N GLU A 66 -10.91 -4.39 1.52
CA GLU A 66 -10.75 -2.93 1.61
C GLU A 66 -9.42 -2.46 1.02
N LEU A 67 -8.61 -3.38 0.49
CA LEU A 67 -7.41 -3.06 -0.28
C LEU A 67 -7.87 -2.48 -1.62
N PRO A 68 -7.60 -1.20 -1.93
CA PRO A 68 -7.85 -0.73 -3.27
C PRO A 68 -6.78 -1.35 -4.17
N LEU A 69 -7.23 -1.99 -5.24
CA LEU A 69 -6.77 -1.82 -6.62
C LEU A 69 -7.55 -2.82 -7.47
N GLU A 70 -8.86 -2.55 -7.63
CA GLU A 70 -9.48 -2.97 -8.88
C GLU A 70 -8.69 -2.26 -9.99
N VAL A 71 -8.04 -3.04 -10.85
CA VAL A 71 -7.54 -2.51 -12.11
C VAL A 71 -8.80 -2.08 -12.85
N VAL A 72 -9.15 -0.80 -12.72
CA VAL A 72 -10.17 -0.20 -13.56
C VAL A 72 -9.60 -0.32 -14.97
N GLU A 73 -10.25 -1.13 -15.81
CA GLU A 73 -9.92 -1.15 -17.23
C GLU A 73 -9.91 0.31 -17.70
N GLY A 74 -8.77 0.74 -18.22
CA GLY A 74 -8.60 2.13 -18.66
C GLY A 74 -9.70 2.48 -19.67
N PRO A 75 -10.03 3.77 -19.82
CA PRO A 75 -10.94 4.18 -20.88
C PRO A 75 -10.44 3.67 -22.23
N GLU A 76 -11.36 3.55 -23.19
CA GLU A 76 -11.04 3.19 -24.57
C GLU A 76 -9.82 3.98 -25.09
N PRO A 77 -8.98 3.38 -25.95
CA PRO A 77 -7.81 4.06 -26.51
C PRO A 77 -8.18 5.41 -27.13
N ILE A 78 -7.37 6.43 -26.85
CA ILE A 78 -7.57 7.78 -27.38
C ILE A 78 -7.57 7.74 -28.91
N SER A 79 -8.65 8.22 -29.52
CA SER A 79 -8.80 8.32 -30.96
C SER A 79 -8.24 9.65 -31.52
N PHE A 80 -8.12 9.73 -32.83
CA PHE A 80 -7.73 10.99 -33.50
C PHE A 80 -8.74 12.11 -33.22
N ASP A 81 -10.04 11.80 -33.23
CA ASP A 81 -11.09 12.77 -33.00
C ASP A 81 -11.06 13.31 -31.55
N ASP A 82 -10.76 12.46 -30.57
CA ASP A 82 -10.58 12.88 -29.17
C ASP A 82 -9.48 13.94 -29.01
N VAL A 83 -8.38 13.79 -29.77
CA VAL A 83 -7.27 14.76 -29.75
C VAL A 83 -7.70 16.10 -30.35
N ILE A 84 -8.46 16.08 -31.45
CA ILE A 84 -8.95 17.29 -32.11
C ILE A 84 -9.97 18.00 -31.20
N ASP A 85 -10.86 17.26 -30.57
CA ASP A 85 -11.85 17.82 -29.66
C ASP A 85 -11.21 18.39 -28.40
N ALA A 86 -10.18 17.74 -27.85
CA ALA A 86 -9.36 18.30 -26.77
C ALA A 86 -8.70 19.63 -27.18
N HIS A 87 -8.12 19.71 -28.38
CA HIS A 87 -7.51 20.95 -28.87
C HIS A 87 -8.55 22.07 -29.05
N ARG A 88 -9.74 21.75 -29.59
CA ARG A 88 -10.85 22.71 -29.71
C ARG A 88 -11.35 23.17 -28.35
N PHE A 89 -11.45 22.26 -27.39
CA PHE A 89 -11.83 22.57 -26.03
C PHE A 89 -10.83 23.53 -25.38
N ILE A 90 -9.53 23.18 -25.38
CA ILE A 90 -8.47 24.00 -24.76
C ILE A 90 -8.40 25.38 -25.40
N LYS A 91 -8.50 25.47 -26.73
CA LYS A 91 -8.50 26.75 -27.46
C LYS A 91 -9.63 27.68 -27.01
N ASN A 92 -10.79 27.12 -26.68
CA ASN A 92 -11.97 27.89 -26.25
C ASN A 92 -12.08 28.01 -24.72
N LEU A 93 -11.14 27.42 -23.97
CA LEU A 93 -11.21 27.35 -22.52
C LEU A 93 -10.94 28.70 -21.86
N ASP A 94 -9.91 29.44 -22.30
CA ASP A 94 -9.49 30.68 -21.62
C ASP A 94 -10.57 31.76 -21.57
N GLU A 95 -11.25 32.03 -22.70
CA GLU A 95 -12.28 33.08 -22.76
C GLU A 95 -13.61 32.63 -22.13
N ASN A 96 -13.87 31.32 -22.07
CA ASN A 96 -15.18 30.76 -21.71
C ASN A 96 -15.15 29.79 -20.52
N TRP A 97 -14.08 29.76 -19.72
CA TRP A 97 -13.88 28.77 -18.64
C TRP A 97 -15.07 28.71 -17.65
N LYS A 98 -15.70 29.85 -17.38
CA LYS A 98 -16.87 29.95 -16.48
C LYS A 98 -18.07 29.14 -16.96
N ASN A 99 -18.19 28.88 -18.26
CA ASN A 99 -19.28 28.09 -18.85
C ASN A 99 -19.14 26.59 -18.54
N PHE A 100 -17.96 26.15 -18.10
CA PHE A 100 -17.66 24.74 -17.81
C PHE A 100 -17.69 24.42 -16.30
N ILE A 101 -17.93 25.42 -15.44
CA ILE A 101 -18.18 25.21 -14.02
C ILE A 101 -19.66 24.95 -13.83
N LYS A 102 -20.02 23.75 -13.38
CA LYS A 102 -21.40 23.43 -12.98
C LYS A 102 -21.80 24.41 -11.87
N LYS A 103 -22.87 25.18 -12.08
CA LYS A 103 -23.53 25.88 -10.97
C LYS A 103 -24.17 24.80 -10.11
N GLU A 104 -23.64 24.59 -8.91
CA GLU A 104 -24.36 23.83 -7.89
C GLU A 104 -25.74 24.48 -7.70
N VAL A 105 -26.79 23.65 -7.76
CA VAL A 105 -28.14 23.99 -7.34
C VAL A 105 -28.28 23.56 -5.90
#